data_AF-A0A943BSR1-F1
#
_entry.id   AF-A0A943BSR1-F1
#
_cell.length_a   1.000
_cell.length_b   1.000
_cell.length_c   1.000
_cell.angle_alpha   90.00
_cell.angle_beta   90.00
_cell.angle_gamma   90.00
#
_symmetry.space_group_name_H-M   'P 1'
#
loop_
_entity.id
_entity.type
_entity.pdbx_description
1 polymer ?
#
loop_
_entity_poly.entity_id
_entity_poly.type
_entity_poly.pdbx_seq_one_letter_code
_entity_poly.pdbx_strand_id
1 'polypeptide(L)'
;MKKFIQEFKEFALKGNMMDMAIGIIIGGAFTAVVTSLTDNFIKPLLNFLTGAAKYTGADIAGFASSFISAFVNFIIMAFILFCLLKIMNKITEIGHHNEEKTPSAPTTKKCPYCCSEIDINATRCPHCTSVLNEKADAE
;
A
#
# COMPACT_ATOMS: atom_id res chain seq x y z
N MET A 1 23.70 -26.09 -5.81
CA MET A 1 23.21 -24.96 -5.00
C MET A 1 23.50 -23.60 -5.60
N LYS A 2 24.72 -23.30 -6.07
CA LYS A 2 25.04 -21.99 -6.69
C LYS A 2 24.13 -21.61 -7.87
N LYS A 3 23.82 -22.56 -8.77
CA LYS A 3 22.88 -22.36 -9.90
C LYS A 3 21.48 -21.93 -9.45
N PHE A 4 20.91 -22.66 -8.49
CA PHE A 4 19.58 -22.38 -7.94
C PHE A 4 19.51 -21.00 -7.26
N ILE A 5 20.57 -20.60 -6.53
CA ILE A 5 20.66 -19.27 -5.91
C ILE A 5 20.75 -18.15 -6.96
N GLN A 6 21.42 -18.40 -8.09
CA GLN A 6 21.50 -17.45 -9.19
C GLN A 6 20.14 -17.26 -9.88
N GLU A 7 19.47 -18.36 -10.22
CA GLU A 7 18.13 -18.35 -10.82
C GLU A 7 17.09 -17.72 -9.88
N PHE A 8 17.17 -17.99 -8.56
CA PHE A 8 16.31 -17.36 -7.57
C PHE A 8 16.57 -15.86 -7.43
N LYS A 9 17.83 -15.43 -7.46
CA LYS A 9 18.20 -14.01 -7.43
C LYS A 9 17.69 -13.28 -8.67
N GLU A 10 17.86 -13.85 -9.86
CA GLU A 10 17.31 -13.28 -11.11
C GLU A 10 15.78 -13.22 -11.09
N PHE A 11 15.12 -14.23 -10.51
CA PHE A 11 13.68 -14.24 -10.35
C PHE A 11 13.18 -13.18 -9.35
N ALA A 12 13.84 -13.06 -8.19
CA ALA A 12 13.50 -12.08 -7.17
C ALA A 12 13.80 -10.63 -7.60
N LEU A 13 14.81 -10.41 -8.45
CA LEU A 13 15.14 -9.09 -8.99
C LEU A 13 14.23 -8.66 -10.15
N LYS A 14 13.31 -9.51 -10.61
CA LYS A 14 12.24 -9.03 -11.51
C LYS A 14 11.37 -8.05 -10.73
N GLY A 15 11.46 -6.77 -11.08
CA GLY A 15 10.74 -5.68 -10.40
C GLY A 15 9.24 -5.97 -10.21
N ASN A 16 8.58 -6.57 -11.20
CA ASN A 16 7.16 -6.95 -11.12
C ASN A 16 6.83 -7.92 -9.95
N MET A 17 7.77 -8.75 -9.52
CA MET A 17 7.59 -9.64 -8.35
C MET A 17 7.88 -8.91 -7.05
N MET A 18 8.92 -8.08 -7.01
CA MET A 18 9.32 -7.37 -5.79
C MET A 18 8.23 -6.38 -5.35
N ASP A 19 7.67 -5.63 -6.29
CA ASP A 19 6.61 -4.65 -6.00
C ASP A 19 5.32 -5.32 -5.54
N MET A 20 4.98 -6.47 -6.12
CA MET A 20 3.83 -7.27 -5.70
C MET A 20 4.04 -7.86 -4.29
N ALA A 21 5.24 -8.34 -3.98
CA ALA A 21 5.58 -8.89 -2.68
C ALA A 21 5.49 -7.83 -1.57
N ILE A 22 5.97 -6.61 -1.85
CA ILE A 22 5.86 -5.47 -0.93
C ILE A 22 4.38 -5.14 -0.67
N GLY A 23 3.54 -5.15 -1.71
CA GLY A 23 2.10 -4.92 -1.58
C GLY A 23 1.39 -5.93 -0.66
N ILE A 24 1.74 -7.21 -0.75
CA ILE A 24 1.18 -8.26 0.13
C ILE A 24 1.67 -8.09 1.56
N ILE A 25 2.96 -7.81 1.77
CA ILE A 25 3.53 -7.66 3.11
C ILE A 25 2.91 -6.46 3.84
N ILE A 26 2.80 -5.32 3.15
CA ILE A 26 2.15 -4.12 3.71
C ILE A 26 0.66 -4.37 3.93
N GLY A 27 -0.03 -5.00 2.98
CA GLY A 27 -1.46 -5.34 3.12
C GLY A 27 -1.74 -6.29 4.29
N GLY A 28 -0.87 -7.28 4.51
CA GLY A 28 -0.96 -8.20 5.63
C GLY A 28 -0.70 -7.53 6.98
N ALA A 29 0.35 -6.71 7.07
CA ALA A 29 0.65 -5.94 8.28
C ALA A 29 -0.47 -4.93 8.60
N PHE A 30 -1.02 -4.28 7.59
CA PHE A 30 -2.11 -3.34 7.73
C PHE A 30 -3.40 -4.02 8.23
N THR A 31 -3.73 -5.19 7.66
CA THR A 31 -4.86 -6.01 8.11
C THR A 31 -4.70 -6.46 9.57
N ALA A 32 -3.48 -6.75 10.03
CA ALA A 32 -3.21 -7.14 11.42
C ALA A 32 -3.46 -5.99 12.41
N VAL A 33 -3.05 -4.76 12.08
CA VAL A 33 -3.31 -3.57 12.90
C VAL A 33 -4.80 -3.30 13.01
N VAL A 34 -5.48 -3.36 11.86
CA VAL A 34 -6.94 -3.27 11.75
C VAL A 34 -7.64 -4.29 12.63
N THR A 35 -7.26 -5.56 12.51
CA THR A 35 -7.91 -6.67 13.21
C THR A 35 -7.70 -6.54 14.71
N SER A 36 -6.49 -6.17 15.13
CA SER A 36 -6.17 -5.93 16.54
C SER A 36 -7.00 -4.78 17.13
N LEU A 37 -7.20 -3.69 16.39
CA LEU A 37 -8.01 -2.56 16.88
C LEU A 37 -9.50 -2.94 16.98
N THR A 38 -10.01 -3.66 15.98
CA THR A 38 -11.39 -4.14 15.99
C THR A 38 -11.62 -5.13 17.13
N ASP A 39 -10.71 -6.08 17.31
CA ASP A 39 -10.88 -7.15 18.29
C ASP A 39 -10.71 -6.67 19.73
N ASN A 40 -9.76 -5.76 19.96
CA ASN A 40 -9.42 -5.33 21.32
C ASN A 40 -10.19 -4.09 21.78
N PHE A 41 -10.70 -3.25 20.88
CA PHE A 41 -11.44 -2.04 21.25
C PHE A 41 -12.89 -2.04 20.80
N ILE A 42 -13.18 -2.43 19.55
CA ILE A 42 -14.53 -2.29 19.00
C ILE A 42 -15.44 -3.43 19.45
N LYS A 43 -15.00 -4.70 19.37
CA LYS A 43 -15.80 -5.85 19.81
C LYS A 43 -16.21 -5.76 21.29
N PRO A 44 -15.34 -5.40 22.25
CA PRO A 44 -15.73 -5.25 23.64
C PRO A 44 -16.72 -4.10 23.87
N LEU A 45 -16.55 -2.97 23.17
CA LEU A 45 -17.49 -1.84 23.21
C LEU A 45 -18.86 -2.20 22.63
N LEU A 46 -18.87 -2.90 21.50
CA LEU A 46 -20.11 -3.39 20.89
C LEU A 46 -20.80 -4.39 21.83
N ASN A 47 -20.06 -5.34 22.40
CA ASN A 47 -20.59 -6.32 23.36
C ASN A 47 -21.14 -5.66 24.64
N PHE A 48 -20.51 -4.57 25.08
CA PHE A 48 -21.00 -3.80 26.23
C PHE A 48 -22.29 -3.04 25.89
N LEU A 49 -22.39 -2.46 24.69
CA LEU A 49 -23.56 -1.72 24.24
C LEU A 49 -24.75 -2.62 23.84
N THR A 50 -24.49 -3.83 23.33
CA THR A 50 -25.55 -4.77 22.95
C THR A 50 -26.07 -5.62 24.10
N GLY A 51 -25.38 -5.61 25.25
CA GLY A 51 -25.82 -6.24 26.49
C GLY A 51 -25.80 -7.77 26.43
N ALA A 52 -25.48 -8.41 27.55
CA ALA A 52 -25.55 -9.86 27.71
C ALA A 52 -26.97 -10.39 27.40
N ALA A 53 -27.24 -10.86 26.19
CA ALA A 53 -28.53 -11.46 25.84
C ALA A 53 -28.32 -12.84 25.24
N LYS A 54 -28.80 -13.84 25.98
CA LYS A 54 -28.71 -15.27 25.70
C LYS A 54 -29.43 -15.65 24.42
N TYR A 55 -28.95 -16.71 23.78
CA TYR A 55 -29.44 -17.12 22.48
C TYR A 55 -30.64 -18.10 22.56
N THR A 56 -31.84 -17.63 22.18
CA THR A 56 -32.99 -18.41 21.64
C THR A 56 -33.73 -17.52 20.63
N GLY A 57 -34.10 -18.03 19.44
CA GLY A 57 -34.40 -17.19 18.26
C GLY A 57 -33.20 -16.38 17.74
N ALA A 58 -32.06 -16.55 18.40
CA ALA A 58 -30.91 -15.69 18.34
C ALA A 58 -29.82 -16.23 17.42
N ASP A 59 -29.92 -17.45 16.90
CA ASP A 59 -29.00 -17.91 15.87
C ASP A 59 -29.21 -17.12 14.56
N ILE A 60 -30.46 -16.76 14.24
CA ILE A 60 -30.81 -15.91 13.10
C ILE A 60 -30.38 -14.45 13.36
N ALA A 61 -30.56 -13.97 14.58
CA ALA A 61 -30.03 -12.67 15.00
C ALA A 61 -28.49 -12.66 15.08
N GLY A 62 -27.84 -13.80 15.29
CA GLY A 62 -26.39 -14.00 15.27
C GLY A 62 -25.80 -13.89 13.87
N PHE A 63 -26.52 -14.36 12.85
CA PHE A 63 -26.15 -14.10 11.45
C PHE A 63 -26.36 -12.63 11.06
N ALA A 64 -27.48 -12.03 11.47
CA ALA A 64 -27.73 -10.61 11.21
C ALA A 64 -26.75 -9.70 11.97
N SER A 65 -26.40 -10.05 13.21
CA SER A 65 -25.43 -9.29 14.02
C SER A 65 -24.01 -9.49 13.52
N SER A 66 -23.63 -10.67 13.04
CA SER A 66 -22.34 -10.90 12.38
C SER A 66 -22.23 -10.09 11.08
N PHE A 67 -23.31 -9.99 10.31
CA PHE A 67 -23.34 -9.17 9.10
C PHE A 67 -23.32 -7.67 9.38
N ILE A 68 -24.14 -7.18 10.33
CA ILE A 68 -24.12 -5.77 10.76
C ILE A 68 -22.78 -5.43 11.38
N SER A 69 -22.19 -6.33 12.16
CA SER A 69 -20.87 -6.17 12.75
C SER A 69 -19.78 -6.10 11.68
N ALA A 70 -19.81 -6.98 10.67
CA ALA A 70 -18.88 -6.94 9.55
C ALA A 70 -19.00 -5.64 8.74
N PHE A 71 -20.22 -5.16 8.50
CA PHE A 71 -20.48 -3.92 7.77
C PHE A 71 -20.08 -2.68 8.58
N VAL A 72 -20.43 -2.63 9.87
CA VAL A 72 -20.01 -1.57 10.79
C VAL A 72 -18.50 -1.58 10.98
N ASN A 73 -17.86 -2.76 11.07
CA ASN A 73 -16.41 -2.90 11.10
C ASN A 73 -15.76 -2.35 9.83
N PHE A 74 -16.31 -2.65 8.64
CA PHE A 74 -15.82 -2.09 7.38
C PHE A 74 -15.86 -0.56 7.37
N ILE A 75 -16.98 0.03 7.79
CA ILE A 75 -17.16 1.50 7.85
C ILE A 75 -16.24 2.14 8.91
N ILE A 76 -16.18 1.59 10.13
CA ILE A 76 -15.37 2.14 11.21
C ILE A 76 -13.89 2.03 10.89
N MET A 77 -13.44 0.89 10.36
CA MET A 77 -12.05 0.71 9.96
C MET A 77 -11.65 1.66 8.83
N ALA A 78 -12.50 1.83 7.81
CA ALA A 78 -12.27 2.80 6.75
C ALA A 78 -12.16 4.22 7.33
N PHE A 79 -13.00 4.56 8.32
CA PHE A 79 -12.97 5.86 8.99
C PHE A 79 -11.73 6.05 9.87
N ILE A 80 -11.32 5.05 10.65
CA ILE A 80 -10.12 5.12 11.48
C ILE A 80 -8.87 5.20 10.62
N LEU A 81 -8.76 4.40 9.57
CA LEU A 81 -7.64 4.48 8.64
C LEU A 81 -7.61 5.85 7.94
N PHE A 82 -8.76 6.34 7.48
CA PHE A 82 -8.85 7.68 6.91
C PHE A 82 -8.38 8.75 7.91
N CYS A 83 -8.80 8.65 9.17
CA CYS A 83 -8.32 9.54 10.23
C CYS A 83 -6.81 9.38 10.48
N LEU A 84 -6.27 8.15 10.53
CA LEU A 84 -4.84 7.90 10.73
C LEU A 84 -4.01 8.42 9.55
N LEU A 85 -4.43 8.19 8.31
CA LEU A 85 -3.79 8.74 7.11
C LEU A 85 -3.91 10.25 7.07
N LYS A 86 -5.06 10.82 7.48
CA LYS A 86 -5.23 12.28 7.57
C LYS A 86 -4.34 12.87 8.67
N ILE A 87 -4.18 12.18 9.79
CA ILE A 87 -3.29 12.61 10.87
C ILE A 87 -1.83 12.47 10.44
N MET A 88 -1.45 11.37 9.80
CA MET A 88 -0.10 11.17 9.28
C MET A 88 0.20 12.16 8.16
N ASN A 89 -0.67 12.34 7.16
CA ASN A 89 -0.51 13.37 6.13
C ASN A 89 -0.43 14.78 6.75
N LYS A 90 -1.25 15.06 7.78
CA LYS A 90 -1.21 16.35 8.48
C LYS A 90 0.05 16.53 9.33
N ILE A 91 0.58 15.47 9.95
CA ILE A 91 1.84 15.50 10.71
C ILE A 91 3.03 15.56 9.76
N THR A 92 2.96 14.90 8.60
CA THR A 92 3.97 14.96 7.55
C THR A 92 3.97 16.35 6.88
N GLU A 93 2.81 16.98 6.70
CA GLU A 93 2.72 18.39 6.27
C GLU A 93 3.21 19.38 7.34
N ILE A 94 2.99 19.09 8.62
CA ILE A 94 3.49 19.93 9.74
C ILE A 94 4.98 19.64 10.04
N GLY A 95 5.49 18.48 9.61
CA GLY A 95 6.82 17.95 9.95
C GLY A 95 7.87 17.97 8.84
N HIS A 96 7.51 18.21 7.58
CA HIS A 96 8.49 18.20 6.46
C HIS A 96 8.48 19.49 5.64
N HIS A 97 9.23 20.48 6.13
CA HIS A 97 10.44 20.83 5.39
C HIS A 97 11.51 19.79 5.79
N ASN A 98 11.94 18.95 4.84
CA ASN A 98 12.99 17.90 4.88
C ASN A 98 12.54 16.45 5.12
N GLU A 99 12.48 15.66 4.02
CA GLU A 99 12.82 14.23 3.85
C GLU A 99 12.13 13.18 4.76
N GLU A 100 11.53 12.05 4.33
CA GLU A 100 11.77 11.18 3.18
C GLU A 100 10.66 10.07 3.13
N LYS A 101 10.57 9.35 2.00
CA LYS A 101 9.84 8.07 1.72
C LYS A 101 8.41 8.16 1.17
N THR A 102 8.34 8.50 -0.12
CA THR A 102 7.51 7.72 -1.06
C THR A 102 8.45 7.13 -2.11
N PRO A 103 8.72 5.81 -2.10
CA PRO A 103 9.51 5.17 -3.14
C PRO A 103 8.66 5.05 -4.41
N SER A 104 8.65 6.11 -5.22
CA SER A 104 8.13 6.12 -6.60
C SER A 104 8.39 7.48 -7.28
N ALA A 105 9.57 8.07 -7.12
CA ALA A 105 10.00 9.07 -8.10
C ALA A 105 10.38 8.29 -9.38
N PRO A 106 9.73 8.53 -10.53
CA PRO A 106 10.05 7.81 -11.76
C PRO A 106 11.51 8.09 -12.12
N THR A 107 12.37 7.08 -12.00
CA THR A 107 13.80 7.17 -12.34
C THR A 107 14.04 7.14 -13.85
N THR A 108 12.96 7.07 -14.65
CA THR A 108 13.00 6.91 -16.09
C THR A 108 12.30 8.05 -16.82
N LYS A 109 13.00 8.63 -17.81
CA LYS A 109 12.42 9.52 -18.84
C LYS A 109 12.20 8.72 -20.12
N LYS A 110 11.20 9.10 -20.93
CA LYS A 110 11.04 8.52 -22.27
C LYS A 110 11.96 9.24 -23.24
N CYS A 111 12.71 8.47 -24.02
CA CYS A 111 13.52 9.02 -25.11
C CYS A 111 12.60 9.59 -26.21
N PRO A 112 12.75 10.85 -26.63
CA PRO A 112 11.90 11.46 -27.67
C PRO A 112 12.12 10.87 -29.07
N TYR A 113 13.26 10.20 -29.30
CA TYR A 113 13.61 9.66 -30.62
C TYR A 113 13.13 8.22 -30.84
N CYS A 114 13.23 7.37 -29.81
CA CYS A 114 12.94 5.94 -29.92
C CYS A 114 11.84 5.43 -28.98
N CYS A 115 11.26 6.31 -28.18
CA CYS A 115 10.19 6.03 -27.23
C CYS A 115 10.52 4.98 -26.14
N SER A 116 11.77 4.55 -26.03
CA SER A 116 12.24 3.62 -24.99
C SER A 116 12.41 4.34 -23.64
N GLU A 117 12.19 3.61 -22.55
CA GLU A 117 12.46 4.08 -21.18
C GLU A 117 13.96 4.10 -20.92
N ILE A 118 14.47 5.26 -20.49
CA ILE A 118 15.88 5.50 -20.24
C ILE A 118 16.05 6.22 -18.90
N ASP A 119 17.24 6.12 -18.31
CA ASP A 119 17.56 6.82 -17.06
C ASP A 119 17.40 8.34 -17.20
N ILE A 120 16.93 9.00 -16.15
CA ILE A 120 16.65 10.43 -16.14
C ILE A 120 17.91 11.27 -16.46
N ASN A 121 19.10 10.80 -16.10
CA ASN A 121 20.38 11.48 -16.33
C ASN A 121 21.08 11.03 -17.62
N ALA A 122 20.44 10.19 -18.44
CA ALA A 122 21.04 9.73 -19.69
C ALA A 122 21.24 10.92 -20.64
N THR A 123 22.50 11.22 -20.94
CA THR A 123 22.94 12.20 -21.95
C THR A 123 22.95 11.59 -23.36
N ARG A 124 22.92 10.26 -23.45
CA ARG A 124 22.85 9.52 -24.71
C ARG A 124 21.94 8.31 -24.56
N CYS A 125 21.01 8.12 -25.49
CA CYS A 125 20.09 6.99 -25.45
C CYS A 125 20.81 5.67 -25.78
N PRO A 126 20.74 4.62 -24.93
CA PRO A 126 21.37 3.33 -25.21
C PRO A 126 20.70 2.55 -26.36
N HIS A 127 19.43 2.82 -26.64
CA HIS A 127 18.67 2.07 -27.65
C HIS A 127 18.82 2.62 -29.07
N CYS A 128 18.92 3.95 -29.22
CA CYS A 128 19.04 4.60 -30.53
C CYS A 128 20.28 5.48 -30.69
N THR A 129 21.17 5.52 -29.68
CA THR A 129 22.43 6.29 -29.70
C THR A 129 22.29 7.80 -29.96
N SER A 130 21.08 8.35 -29.92
CA SER A 130 20.82 9.78 -29.99
C SER A 130 21.35 10.50 -28.76
N VAL A 131 21.86 11.71 -28.97
CA VAL A 131 22.30 12.60 -27.88
C VAL A 131 21.07 13.34 -27.37
N LEU A 132 20.88 13.34 -26.05
CA LEU A 132 19.74 13.96 -25.38
C LEU A 132 20.23 15.22 -24.70
N ASN A 133 19.93 16.38 -25.29
CA ASN A 133 20.35 17.67 -24.75
C ASN A 133 19.21 18.23 -23.89
N GLU A 134 19.41 18.25 -22.57
CA GLU A 134 18.43 18.58 -21.53
C GLU A 134 17.70 19.93 -21.71
N LYS A 135 18.19 20.83 -22.58
CA LYS A 135 17.66 22.19 -22.76
C LYS A 135 16.92 22.43 -24.08
N ALA A 136 16.93 21.48 -25.03
CA ALA A 136 16.38 21.69 -26.38
C ALA A 136 15.16 20.81 -26.70
N ASP A 137 14.97 19.71 -25.96
CA ASP A 137 13.98 18.68 -26.31
C ASP A 137 12.70 18.75 -25.43
N ALA A 138 12.48 19.86 -24.72
CA ALA A 138 11.37 20.08 -23.77
C ALA A 138 10.41 21.22 -24.19
N GLU A 139 10.30 21.48 -25.49
CA GLU A 139 9.28 22.37 -26.09
C GLU A 139 8.26 21.57 -26.92
#